data_AF-A0A821FM35-F1
#
_entry.id   AF-A0A821FM35-F1
#
_cell.length_a   1.000
_cell.length_b   1.000
_cell.length_c   1.000
_cell.angle_alpha   90.00
_cell.angle_beta   90.00
_cell.angle_gamma   90.00
#
_symmetry.space_group_name_H-M   'P 1'
#
loop_
_entity.id
_entity.type
_entity.pdbx_description
1 polymer ?
#
loop_
_entity_poly.entity_id
_entity_poly.type
_entity_poly.pdbx_seq_one_letter_code
_entity_poly.pdbx_strand_id
1 'polypeptide(L)'
;RPELVQIMRSIGNKLANSIWEANIKNRVKPQPNAVSSERERWIRDKYEQKLFLAPLTISPSLIKQSLIDAIHKVDLYTIILILAHRKLSNEDNNSSLLHLAASQGNVTILQLLLWYGADAFAIDSNGRTPLQCAQGDCIQVLQTLTNNNTDSHTNSQQIKPTSISPQHSTIPRQRPPASSPGPPYDKLPSTVI
;
A
#
# COMPACT_ATOMS: atom_id res chain seq x y z
N ARG A 1 -7.43 7.83 8.04
CA ARG A 1 -8.30 7.17 7.05
C ARG A 1 -8.90 5.96 7.77
N PRO A 2 -10.22 5.90 7.94
CA PRO A 2 -10.89 4.90 8.80
C PRO A 2 -10.61 3.44 8.39
N GLU A 3 -10.35 3.18 7.11
CA GLU A 3 -10.07 1.85 6.55
C GLU A 3 -8.81 1.19 7.12
N LEU A 4 -7.75 1.95 7.38
CA LEU A 4 -6.50 1.41 7.95
C LEU A 4 -6.69 1.00 9.42
N VAL A 5 -7.52 1.73 10.15
CA VAL A 5 -7.90 1.37 11.53
C VAL A 5 -8.66 0.06 11.52
N GLN A 6 -9.54 -0.13 10.53
CA GLN A 6 -10.31 -1.35 10.37
C GLN A 6 -9.42 -2.56 10.07
N ILE A 7 -8.44 -2.42 9.17
CA ILE A 7 -7.50 -3.49 8.80
C ILE A 7 -6.56 -3.82 9.97
N MET A 8 -5.99 -2.81 10.64
CA MET A 8 -5.12 -3.05 11.79
C MET A 8 -5.89 -3.65 12.98
N ARG A 9 -7.18 -3.29 13.15
CA ARG A 9 -8.06 -3.94 14.13
C ARG A 9 -8.40 -5.38 13.72
N SER A 10 -8.55 -5.69 12.43
CA SER A 10 -8.86 -7.05 11.94
C SER A 10 -7.66 -8.00 12.00
N ILE A 11 -6.45 -7.50 11.77
CA ILE A 11 -5.18 -8.24 11.94
C ILE A 11 -4.91 -8.51 13.43
N GLY A 12 -5.34 -7.60 14.30
CA GLY A 12 -5.21 -7.67 15.74
C GLY A 12 -3.94 -6.99 16.25
N ASN A 13 -4.09 -6.15 17.27
CA ASN A 13 -3.00 -5.37 17.86
C ASN A 13 -1.81 -6.23 18.32
N LYS A 14 -2.06 -7.47 18.77
CA LYS A 14 -1.00 -8.39 19.21
C LYS A 14 -0.06 -8.76 18.05
N LEU A 15 -0.63 -9.11 16.89
CA LEU A 15 0.15 -9.46 15.70
C LEU A 15 0.89 -8.24 15.17
N ALA A 16 0.22 -7.09 15.05
CA ALA A 16 0.85 -5.86 14.62
C ALA A 16 2.02 -5.45 15.53
N ASN A 17 1.85 -5.53 16.86
CA ASN A 17 2.92 -5.19 17.81
C ASN A 17 4.05 -6.21 17.81
N SER A 18 3.79 -7.50 17.56
CA SER A 18 4.88 -8.49 17.40
C SER A 18 5.81 -8.19 16.21
N ILE A 19 5.40 -7.35 15.27
CA ILE A 19 6.20 -6.93 14.12
C ILE A 19 6.76 -5.53 14.36
N TRP A 20 5.91 -4.54 14.61
CA TRP A 20 6.29 -3.12 14.66
C TRP A 20 6.79 -2.64 16.02
N GLU A 21 6.71 -3.47 17.05
CA GLU A 21 7.17 -3.17 18.40
C GLU A 21 8.10 -4.28 18.95
N ALA A 22 8.61 -5.15 18.07
CA ALA A 22 9.44 -6.30 18.45
C ALA A 22 10.75 -5.89 19.14
N ASN A 23 11.31 -4.72 18.77
CA ASN A 23 12.61 -4.24 19.21
C ASN A 23 12.52 -2.90 19.96
N ILE A 24 11.51 -2.70 20.81
CA ILE A 24 11.38 -1.47 21.64
C ILE A 24 12.59 -1.25 22.56
N LYS A 25 13.25 -2.33 23.00
CA LYS A 25 14.37 -2.30 23.96
C LYS A 25 13.99 -1.49 25.20
N ASN A 26 14.79 -0.48 25.57
CA ASN A 26 14.61 0.36 26.76
C ASN A 26 13.78 1.64 26.50
N ARG A 27 13.11 1.75 25.34
CA ARG A 27 12.32 2.95 25.02
C ARG A 27 10.95 2.86 25.70
N VAL A 28 10.48 4.00 26.19
CA VAL A 28 9.19 4.09 26.88
C VAL A 28 8.12 4.52 25.88
N LYS A 29 7.08 3.69 25.75
CA LYS A 29 5.89 4.00 24.95
C LYS A 29 5.14 5.18 25.60
N PRO A 30 4.80 6.23 24.85
CA PRO A 30 4.14 7.40 25.42
C PRO A 30 2.75 7.03 25.95
N GLN A 31 2.35 7.68 27.05
CA GLN A 31 1.02 7.51 27.61
C GLN A 31 -0.05 8.22 26.76
N PRO A 32 -1.34 7.85 26.83
CA PRO A 32 -2.39 8.50 26.02
C PRO A 32 -2.49 10.01 26.20
N ASN A 33 -2.11 10.53 27.37
CA ASN A 33 -2.06 11.95 27.73
C ASN A 33 -0.74 12.65 27.36
N ALA A 34 0.21 11.95 26.75
CA ALA A 34 1.46 12.53 26.29
C ALA A 34 1.22 13.64 25.26
N VAL A 35 2.14 14.60 25.21
CA VAL A 35 2.01 15.73 24.28
C VAL A 35 2.10 15.26 22.84
N SER A 36 1.49 16.01 21.91
CA SER A 36 1.38 15.60 20.51
C SER A 36 2.75 15.34 19.85
N SER A 37 3.79 16.09 20.21
CA SER A 37 5.14 15.91 19.67
C SER A 37 5.77 14.57 20.08
N GLU A 38 5.55 14.10 21.32
CA GLU A 38 6.06 12.80 21.79
C GLU A 38 5.38 11.64 21.07
N ARG A 39 4.05 11.74 20.92
CA ARG A 39 3.24 10.77 20.18
C ARG A 39 3.66 10.68 18.72
N GLU A 40 3.85 11.82 18.07
CA GLU A 40 4.28 11.92 16.68
C GLU A 40 5.68 11.34 16.48
N ARG A 41 6.62 11.64 17.39
CA ARG A 41 7.97 11.05 17.37
C ARG A 41 7.92 9.53 17.46
N TRP A 42 7.11 8.97 18.37
CA TRP A 42 6.95 7.53 18.50
C TRP A 42 6.41 6.89 17.21
N ILE A 43 5.41 7.52 16.58
CA ILE A 43 4.84 7.06 15.31
C ILE A 43 5.90 7.05 14.20
N ARG A 44 6.69 8.12 14.06
CA ARG A 44 7.79 8.18 13.07
C ARG A 44 8.84 7.12 13.33
N ASP A 45 9.32 7.00 14.56
CA ASP A 45 10.33 6.00 14.94
C ASP A 45 9.84 4.57 14.62
N LYS A 46 8.55 4.30 14.82
CA LYS A 46 7.91 3.00 14.57
C LYS A 46 7.73 2.70 13.07
N TYR A 47 7.14 3.61 12.31
CA TYR A 47 6.67 3.31 10.94
C TYR A 47 7.54 3.87 9.82
N GLU A 48 8.21 4.99 10.05
CA GLU A 48 9.05 5.66 9.06
C GLU A 48 10.50 5.19 9.19
N GLN A 49 11.04 5.30 10.41
CA GLN A 49 12.41 4.90 10.72
C GLN A 49 12.54 3.40 10.99
N LYS A 50 11.42 2.69 11.19
CA LYS A 50 11.35 1.24 11.41
C LYS A 50 12.26 0.76 12.56
N LEU A 51 12.49 1.61 13.58
CA LEU A 51 13.48 1.35 14.63
C LEU A 51 13.14 0.13 15.49
N PHE A 52 11.86 -0.20 15.58
CA PHE A 52 11.36 -1.29 16.43
C PHE A 52 10.91 -2.50 15.61
N LEU A 53 11.06 -2.43 14.28
CA LEU A 53 10.59 -3.45 13.36
C LEU A 53 11.35 -4.77 13.60
N ALA A 54 10.63 -5.88 13.62
CA ALA A 54 11.19 -7.22 13.70
C ALA A 54 12.19 -7.46 12.55
N PRO A 55 13.34 -8.13 12.79
CA PRO A 55 14.31 -8.37 11.74
C PRO A 55 13.75 -9.31 10.67
N LEU A 56 14.07 -9.05 9.40
CA LEU A 56 13.74 -9.97 8.32
C LEU A 56 14.77 -11.10 8.30
N THR A 57 14.36 -12.30 8.68
CA THR A 57 15.22 -13.50 8.67
C THR A 57 15.22 -14.22 7.32
N ILE A 58 14.44 -13.73 6.36
CA ILE A 58 14.26 -14.32 5.03
C ILE A 58 15.36 -13.82 4.09
N SER A 59 16.06 -14.75 3.44
CA SER A 59 17.09 -14.43 2.44
C SER A 59 16.52 -13.60 1.28
N PRO A 60 17.23 -12.58 0.77
CA PRO A 60 16.77 -11.72 -0.33
C PRO A 60 16.25 -12.46 -1.56
N SER A 61 16.89 -13.57 -1.93
CA SER A 61 16.50 -14.41 -3.07
C SER A 61 15.18 -15.15 -2.87
N LEU A 62 14.77 -15.39 -1.62
CA LEU A 62 13.56 -16.16 -1.29
C LEU A 62 12.36 -15.27 -1.00
N ILE A 63 12.52 -13.95 -0.82
CA ILE A 63 11.42 -13.09 -0.35
C ILE A 63 10.21 -13.15 -1.29
N LYS A 64 10.41 -13.27 -2.61
CA LYS A 64 9.28 -13.43 -3.55
C LYS A 64 8.51 -14.73 -3.29
N GLN A 65 9.21 -15.86 -3.24
CA GLN A 65 8.60 -17.16 -3.00
C GLN A 65 7.95 -17.25 -1.61
N SER A 66 8.65 -16.77 -0.57
CA SER A 66 8.12 -16.75 0.80
C SER A 66 6.86 -15.90 0.91
N LEU A 67 6.74 -14.80 0.15
CA LEU A 67 5.52 -14.01 0.13
C LEU A 67 4.37 -14.75 -0.56
N ILE A 68 4.63 -15.43 -1.69
CA ILE A 68 3.64 -16.27 -2.37
C ILE A 68 3.15 -17.40 -1.45
N ASP A 69 4.08 -18.12 -0.82
CA ASP A 69 3.76 -19.22 0.11
C ASP A 69 2.96 -18.71 1.31
N ALA A 70 3.31 -17.54 1.83
CA ALA A 70 2.59 -16.91 2.94
C ALA A 70 1.17 -16.51 2.53
N ILE A 71 0.95 -16.02 1.30
CA ILE A 71 -0.40 -15.74 0.78
C ILE A 71 -1.21 -17.04 0.70
N HIS A 72 -0.66 -18.11 0.13
CA HIS A 72 -1.33 -19.42 0.07
C HIS A 72 -1.71 -19.96 1.45
N LYS A 73 -0.85 -19.77 2.45
CA LYS A 73 -1.07 -20.23 3.83
C LYS A 73 -1.87 -19.24 4.68
N VAL A 74 -2.23 -18.07 4.14
CA VAL A 74 -2.85 -16.97 4.88
C VAL A 74 -2.02 -16.55 6.11
N ASP A 75 -0.69 -16.62 5.98
CA ASP A 75 0.25 -16.22 7.02
C ASP A 75 0.45 -14.70 7.02
N LEU A 76 -0.45 -14.02 7.72
CA LEU A 76 -0.43 -12.57 7.86
C LEU A 76 0.87 -12.06 8.51
N TYR A 77 1.49 -12.82 9.41
CA TYR A 77 2.74 -12.40 10.04
C TYR A 77 3.84 -12.24 9.00
N THR A 78 4.08 -13.29 8.20
CA THR A 78 5.13 -13.29 7.19
C THR A 78 4.83 -12.27 6.09
N ILE A 79 3.56 -12.14 5.66
CA ILE A 79 3.14 -11.13 4.68
C ILE A 79 3.47 -9.72 5.19
N ILE A 80 3.00 -9.37 6.39
CA ILE A 80 3.18 -8.02 6.94
C ILE A 80 4.65 -7.74 7.22
N LEU A 81 5.40 -8.72 7.74
CA LEU A 81 6.83 -8.56 8.01
C LEU A 81 7.60 -8.27 6.72
N ILE A 82 7.37 -9.05 5.66
CA ILE A 82 7.99 -8.83 4.36
C ILE A 82 7.64 -7.44 3.84
N LEU A 83 6.36 -7.08 3.81
CA LEU A 83 5.88 -5.80 3.29
C LEU A 83 6.35 -4.60 4.13
N ALA A 84 6.51 -4.77 5.44
CA ALA A 84 7.08 -3.75 6.31
C ALA A 84 8.53 -3.44 5.96
N HIS A 85 9.31 -4.43 5.52
CA HIS A 85 10.69 -4.24 5.07
C HIS A 85 10.79 -3.70 3.64
N ARG A 86 9.90 -4.14 2.73
CA ARG A 86 9.94 -3.75 1.31
C ARG A 86 8.59 -3.23 0.80
N LYS A 87 8.62 -2.11 0.09
CA LYS A 87 7.46 -1.68 -0.71
C LYS A 87 7.37 -2.58 -1.95
N LEU A 88 6.17 -2.95 -2.36
CA LEU A 88 5.98 -3.65 -3.63
C LEU A 88 6.23 -2.66 -4.77
N SER A 89 7.06 -3.06 -5.74
CA SER A 89 7.25 -2.32 -6.98
C SER A 89 6.65 -3.08 -8.16
N ASN A 90 6.38 -2.37 -9.25
CA ASN A 90 5.89 -2.97 -10.50
C ASN A 90 6.96 -3.85 -11.16
N GLU A 91 8.24 -3.52 -10.95
CA GLU A 91 9.41 -4.22 -11.51
C GLU A 91 9.58 -5.65 -10.97
N ASP A 92 9.05 -5.94 -9.79
CA ASP A 92 9.19 -7.24 -9.13
C ASP A 92 8.35 -8.35 -9.81
N ASN A 93 7.61 -8.02 -10.86
CA ASN A 93 6.61 -8.88 -11.50
C ASN A 93 5.68 -9.49 -10.43
N ASN A 94 5.25 -8.62 -9.51
CA ASN A 94 4.37 -8.92 -8.38
C ASN A 94 2.90 -8.98 -8.79
N SER A 95 2.60 -8.81 -10.09
CA SER A 95 1.25 -8.92 -10.65
C SER A 95 0.54 -10.14 -10.09
N SER A 96 1.23 -11.28 -10.01
CA SER A 96 0.69 -12.53 -9.45
C SER A 96 0.14 -12.42 -8.01
N LEU A 97 0.72 -11.60 -7.12
CA LEU A 97 0.33 -11.56 -5.70
C LEU A 97 -1.10 -11.08 -5.49
N LEU A 98 -1.49 -10.01 -6.21
CA LEU A 98 -2.82 -9.43 -6.06
C LEU A 98 -3.89 -10.33 -6.71
N HIS A 99 -3.55 -11.02 -7.81
CA HIS A 99 -4.42 -12.03 -8.42
C HIS A 99 -4.64 -13.22 -7.48
N LEU A 100 -3.60 -13.68 -6.77
CA LEU A 100 -3.71 -14.78 -5.80
C LEU A 100 -4.64 -14.40 -4.64
N ALA A 101 -4.45 -13.22 -4.06
CA ALA A 101 -5.32 -12.75 -2.97
C ALA A 101 -6.77 -12.56 -3.45
N ALA A 102 -6.96 -12.02 -4.66
CA ALA A 102 -8.27 -11.83 -5.27
C ALA A 102 -8.97 -13.17 -5.54
N SER A 103 -8.26 -14.16 -6.11
CA SER A 103 -8.82 -15.47 -6.44
C SER A 103 -9.13 -16.33 -5.23
N GLN A 104 -8.47 -16.09 -4.10
CA GLN A 104 -8.82 -16.70 -2.82
C GLN A 104 -9.98 -15.99 -2.11
N GLY A 105 -10.46 -14.85 -2.62
CA GLY A 105 -11.46 -14.02 -1.94
C GLY A 105 -10.96 -13.43 -0.61
N ASN A 106 -9.65 -13.36 -0.40
CA ASN A 106 -9.08 -12.88 0.86
C ASN A 106 -8.92 -11.35 0.84
N VAL A 107 -9.99 -10.67 1.27
CA VAL A 107 -10.05 -9.20 1.34
C VAL A 107 -8.93 -8.61 2.20
N THR A 108 -8.59 -9.24 3.32
CA THR A 108 -7.55 -8.74 4.23
C THR A 108 -6.19 -8.70 3.54
N ILE A 109 -5.79 -9.80 2.89
CA ILE A 109 -4.51 -9.86 2.15
C ILE A 109 -4.55 -8.93 0.94
N LEU A 110 -5.67 -8.90 0.21
CA LEU A 110 -5.84 -8.02 -0.94
C LEU A 110 -5.64 -6.54 -0.55
N GLN A 111 -6.30 -6.10 0.52
CA GLN A 111 -6.18 -4.73 1.02
C GLN A 111 -4.77 -4.42 1.53
N LEU A 112 -4.10 -5.37 2.19
CA LEU A 112 -2.70 -5.22 2.60
C LEU A 112 -1.80 -4.99 1.38
N LEU A 113 -1.90 -5.84 0.35
CA LEU A 113 -1.08 -5.71 -0.86
C LEU A 113 -1.30 -4.36 -1.55
N LEU A 114 -2.56 -3.93 -1.71
CA LEU A 114 -2.91 -2.62 -2.28
C LEU A 114 -2.30 -1.47 -1.46
N TRP A 115 -2.37 -1.54 -0.14
CA TRP A 115 -1.82 -0.51 0.74
C TRP A 115 -0.30 -0.38 0.60
N TYR A 116 0.39 -1.51 0.41
CA TYR A 116 1.83 -1.55 0.15
C TYR A 116 2.22 -1.25 -1.30
N GLY A 117 1.27 -0.79 -2.12
CA GLY A 117 1.52 -0.29 -3.47
C GLY A 117 1.44 -1.34 -4.56
N ALA A 118 0.80 -2.48 -4.32
CA ALA A 118 0.46 -3.39 -5.43
C ALA A 118 -0.45 -2.68 -6.44
N ASP A 119 -0.13 -2.83 -7.72
CA ASP A 119 -0.94 -2.28 -8.80
C ASP A 119 -2.25 -3.06 -8.97
N ALA A 120 -3.37 -2.36 -8.77
CA ALA A 120 -4.72 -2.90 -8.88
C ALA A 120 -5.11 -3.28 -10.32
N PHE A 121 -4.38 -2.78 -11.32
CA PHE A 121 -4.64 -2.98 -12.75
C PHE A 121 -3.57 -3.82 -13.45
N ALA A 122 -2.61 -4.35 -12.70
CA ALA A 122 -1.57 -5.21 -13.24
C ALA A 122 -2.18 -6.43 -13.93
N ILE A 123 -1.60 -6.86 -15.05
CA ILE A 123 -2.05 -8.06 -15.76
C ILE A 123 -1.20 -9.30 -15.39
N ASP A 124 -1.85 -10.45 -15.22
CA ASP A 124 -1.18 -11.75 -15.04
C ASP A 124 -0.65 -12.31 -16.38
N SER A 125 -0.02 -13.48 -16.32
CA SER A 125 0.51 -14.17 -17.52
C SER A 125 -0.57 -14.58 -18.52
N ASN A 126 -1.85 -14.57 -18.13
CA ASN A 126 -2.99 -14.86 -18.98
C ASN A 126 -3.67 -13.58 -19.50
N GLY A 127 -3.09 -12.40 -19.24
CA GLY A 127 -3.66 -11.10 -19.62
C GLY A 127 -4.88 -10.69 -18.80
N ARG A 128 -5.10 -11.29 -17.63
CA ARG A 128 -6.22 -10.94 -16.75
C ARG A 128 -5.79 -9.92 -15.72
N THR A 129 -6.73 -9.10 -15.25
CA THR A 129 -6.59 -8.20 -14.10
C THR A 129 -6.98 -8.89 -12.80
N PRO A 130 -6.61 -8.37 -11.62
CA PRO A 130 -6.98 -8.95 -10.34
C PRO A 130 -8.51 -9.03 -10.18
N LEU A 131 -9.24 -8.03 -10.71
CA LEU A 131 -10.70 -8.00 -10.68
C LEU A 131 -11.31 -9.17 -11.47
N GLN A 132 -10.74 -9.53 -12.61
CA GLN A 132 -11.22 -10.66 -13.43
C GLN A 132 -10.97 -12.03 -12.77
N CYS A 133 -10.05 -12.10 -11.81
CA CYS A 133 -9.77 -13.30 -11.03
C CYS A 133 -10.45 -13.28 -9.65
N ALA A 134 -11.11 -12.18 -9.28
CA ALA A 134 -11.59 -11.96 -7.93
C ALA A 134 -12.79 -12.84 -7.54
N GLN A 135 -12.82 -13.24 -6.28
CA GLN A 135 -13.94 -13.96 -5.67
C GLN A 135 -14.46 -13.21 -4.44
N GLY A 136 -15.74 -13.42 -4.11
CA GLY A 136 -16.37 -12.83 -2.93
C GLY A 136 -16.23 -11.31 -2.85
N ASP A 137 -16.00 -10.82 -1.64
CA ASP A 137 -15.94 -9.38 -1.33
C ASP A 137 -14.73 -8.66 -1.97
N CYS A 138 -13.72 -9.41 -2.47
CA CYS A 138 -12.62 -8.82 -3.24
C CYS A 138 -13.12 -8.12 -4.51
N ILE A 139 -14.22 -8.60 -5.10
CA ILE A 139 -14.83 -7.99 -6.29
C ILE A 139 -15.25 -6.55 -5.96
N GLN A 140 -15.96 -6.34 -4.84
CA GLN A 140 -16.45 -5.02 -4.45
C GLN A 140 -15.29 -4.06 -4.17
N VAL A 141 -14.22 -4.54 -3.51
CA VAL A 141 -13.02 -3.73 -3.23
C VAL A 141 -12.38 -3.25 -4.54
N LEU A 142 -12.17 -4.16 -5.50
CA LEU A 142 -11.50 -3.84 -6.77
C LEU A 142 -12.39 -3.01 -7.72
N GLN A 143 -13.71 -3.26 -7.75
CA GLN A 143 -14.66 -2.45 -8.50
C GLN A 143 -14.71 -1.01 -8.00
N THR A 144 -14.75 -0.83 -6.68
CA THR A 144 -14.75 0.51 -6.07
C THR A 144 -13.51 1.30 -6.48
N LEU A 145 -12.34 0.65 -6.48
CA LEU A 145 -11.09 1.27 -6.93
C LEU A 145 -11.10 1.63 -8.43
N THR A 146 -11.72 0.78 -9.25
CA THR A 146 -11.83 1.01 -10.70
C THR A 146 -12.73 2.20 -11.01
N ASN A 147 -13.91 2.25 -10.41
CA ASN A 147 -14.90 3.31 -10.64
C ASN A 147 -14.38 4.69 -10.21
N ASN A 148 -13.67 4.75 -9.08
CA ASN A 148 -13.07 6.00 -8.61
C ASN A 148 -12.01 6.57 -9.58
N ASN A 149 -11.32 5.69 -10.32
CA ASN A 149 -10.37 6.11 -11.35
C ASN A 149 -11.05 6.59 -12.63
N THR A 150 -12.19 6.00 -13.03
CA THR A 150 -12.92 6.43 -14.24
C THR A 150 -13.58 7.80 -14.07
N ASP A 151 -14.05 8.12 -12.87
CA ASP A 151 -14.67 9.43 -12.57
C ASP A 151 -13.64 10.57 -12.56
N SER A 152 -12.36 10.25 -12.40
CA SER A 152 -11.25 11.23 -12.43
C SER A 152 -10.77 11.57 -13.85
N HIS A 153 -11.20 10.83 -14.88
CA HIS A 153 -10.73 10.97 -16.26
C HIS A 153 -11.82 11.42 -17.25
N THR A 154 -13.06 11.69 -16.82
CA THR A 154 -14.19 12.00 -17.72
C THR A 154 -14.55 13.48 -17.86
N ASN A 155 -13.71 14.42 -17.39
CA ASN A 155 -13.91 15.85 -17.66
C ASN A 155 -12.84 16.45 -18.57
N SER A 156 -12.84 16.04 -19.84
CA SER A 156 -12.40 16.87 -20.97
C SER A 156 -13.08 16.37 -22.25
N GLN A 157 -14.35 16.77 -22.38
CA GLN A 157 -15.12 16.59 -23.61
C GLN A 157 -14.47 17.34 -24.78
N GLN A 158 -14.36 16.62 -25.88
CA GLN A 158 -14.18 17.08 -27.24
C GLN A 158 -15.23 18.13 -27.63
N ILE A 159 -14.80 19.36 -27.92
CA ILE A 159 -15.48 20.26 -28.86
C ILE A 159 -14.43 20.93 -29.74
N LYS A 160 -14.45 20.61 -31.03
CA LYS A 160 -13.75 21.31 -32.12
C LYS A 160 -14.66 22.45 -32.58
N PRO A 161 -14.14 23.68 -32.80
CA PRO A 161 -14.22 24.23 -34.16
C PRO A 161 -12.95 25.01 -34.60
N THR A 162 -13.01 25.43 -35.85
CA THR A 162 -11.96 25.74 -36.85
C THR A 162 -11.33 27.15 -36.79
N SER A 163 -10.09 27.26 -37.34
CA SER A 163 -9.35 28.45 -37.86
C SER A 163 -8.94 29.55 -36.85
N ILE A 164 -7.76 30.19 -36.81
CA ILE A 164 -6.80 30.70 -37.82
C ILE A 164 -5.41 30.89 -37.12
N SER A 165 -4.28 30.67 -37.79
CA SER A 165 -2.90 31.01 -37.34
C SER A 165 -2.56 32.51 -37.60
N PRO A 166 -1.38 33.12 -37.27
CA PRO A 166 -0.11 32.54 -36.74
C PRO A 166 0.73 33.40 -35.72
N GLN A 167 1.80 32.77 -35.22
CA GLN A 167 3.09 33.30 -34.67
C GLN A 167 3.21 33.67 -33.18
N HIS A 168 4.01 32.91 -32.42
CA HIS A 168 5.44 33.17 -32.21
C HIS A 168 6.08 32.06 -31.35
N SER A 169 7.33 31.75 -31.69
CA SER A 169 8.28 30.80 -31.09
C SER A 169 8.48 31.01 -29.58
N THR A 170 8.68 29.92 -28.81
CA THR A 170 9.83 29.65 -27.89
C THR A 170 9.56 28.44 -26.97
N ILE A 171 10.42 27.42 -27.03
CA ILE A 171 10.67 26.35 -26.02
C ILE A 171 12.19 26.46 -25.70
N PRO A 172 12.76 26.05 -24.53
CA PRO A 172 12.23 25.31 -23.37
C PRO A 172 12.58 25.88 -21.99
N ARG A 173 11.93 25.38 -20.92
CA ARG A 173 12.64 25.11 -19.66
C ARG A 173 12.02 23.90 -18.94
N GLN A 174 12.82 22.84 -18.82
CA GLN A 174 12.50 21.63 -18.09
C GLN A 174 12.29 21.95 -16.60
N ARG A 175 11.19 21.46 -16.04
CA ARG A 175 10.94 21.41 -14.59
C ARG A 175 11.28 19.99 -14.11
N PRO A 176 12.01 19.81 -12.99
CA PRO A 176 12.32 18.47 -12.48
C PRO A 176 11.03 17.77 -12.01
N PRO A 177 10.96 16.42 -12.05
CA PRO A 177 9.79 15.70 -11.60
C PRO A 177 9.61 15.86 -10.10
N ALA A 178 8.39 16.22 -9.71
CA ALA A 178 7.96 16.30 -8.33
C ALA A 178 8.16 14.96 -7.63
N SER A 179 8.81 15.00 -6.48
CA SER A 179 8.88 13.91 -5.51
C SER A 179 7.46 13.39 -5.24
N SER A 180 7.25 12.10 -5.56
CA SER A 180 6.01 11.40 -5.25
C SER A 180 5.67 11.58 -3.76
N PRO A 181 4.44 11.99 -3.41
CA PRO A 181 4.07 12.14 -2.01
C PRO A 181 4.12 10.76 -1.34
N GLY A 182 4.94 10.64 -0.29
CA GLY A 182 4.91 9.49 0.61
C GLY A 182 3.52 9.31 1.21
N PRO A 183 3.18 8.11 1.72
CA PRO A 183 1.85 7.84 2.23
C PRO A 183 1.50 8.82 3.37
N PRO A 184 0.26 9.34 3.45
CA PRO A 184 -0.08 10.44 4.34
C PRO A 184 -0.19 9.96 5.80
N TYR A 185 0.86 10.16 6.58
CA TYR A 185 0.98 9.73 7.98
C TYR A 185 0.15 10.56 8.97
N ASP A 186 -0.42 11.69 8.57
CA ASP A 186 -1.28 12.56 9.40
C ASP A 186 -2.66 11.95 9.73
N LYS A 187 -2.90 10.72 9.28
CA LYS A 187 -4.21 10.07 9.27
C LYS A 187 -4.23 8.72 10.01
N LEU A 188 -3.19 8.43 10.80
CA LEU A 188 -3.07 7.23 11.63
C LEU A 188 -3.75 7.42 13.00
N PRO A 189 -4.53 6.45 13.49
CA PRO A 189 -5.23 6.55 14.78
C PRO A 189 -4.25 6.46 15.96
N SER A 190 -4.54 7.24 16.99
CA SER A 190 -3.78 7.28 18.25
C SER A 190 -3.76 5.96 19.03
N THR A 191 -4.63 5.01 18.67
CA THR A 191 -4.73 3.67 19.29
C THR A 191 -3.57 2.74 18.91
N VAL A 192 -2.70 3.20 18.01
CA VAL A 192 -1.50 2.51 17.54
C VAL A 192 -0.22 3.08 18.21
N ILE A 193 -0.41 4.14 19.01
CA ILE A 193 0.55 4.69 19.98
C ILE A 193 0.43 3.94 21.31
#